data_AF-A0A962RCB2-F1
#
_entry.id   AF-A0A962RCB2-F1
#
_cell.length_a   1.000
_cell.length_b   1.000
_cell.length_c   1.000
_cell.angle_alpha   90.00
_cell.angle_beta   90.00
_cell.angle_gamma   90.00
#
_symmetry.space_group_name_H-M   'P 1'
#
loop_
_entity.id
_entity.type
_entity.pdbx_description
1 polymer ?
#
loop_
_entity_poly.entity_id
_entity_poly.type
_entity_poly.pdbx_seq_one_letter_code
_entity_poly.pdbx_strand_id
1 'polypeptide(L)'
;MSKQVTCDAIKGSTLGSELSGDECQVLADVMSARELVDGEVLVTHGQADTTLFLLVSGGLAVIDDNRIMYKMKLGEIAGTR
;
A
#
# COMPACT_ATOMS: atom_id res chain seq x y z
N MET A 1 3.91 -6.45 -18.05
CA MET A 1 5.09 -6.72 -17.20
C MET A 1 4.68 -6.38 -15.78
N SER A 2 4.61 -7.35 -14.87
CA SER A 2 4.33 -7.07 -13.46
C SER A 2 5.48 -6.26 -12.87
N LYS A 3 5.22 -5.10 -12.28
CA LYS A 3 6.24 -4.36 -11.53
C LYS A 3 6.59 -5.18 -10.29
N GLN A 4 7.88 -5.42 -10.08
CA GLN A 4 8.35 -6.08 -8.87
C GLN A 4 8.46 -5.07 -7.73
N VAL A 5 8.01 -5.47 -6.54
CA VAL A 5 8.22 -4.71 -5.31
C VAL A 5 9.66 -4.94 -4.86
N THR A 6 10.35 -3.86 -4.50
CA THR A 6 11.74 -3.92 -4.03
C THR A 6 11.80 -3.83 -2.51
N CYS A 7 12.73 -4.56 -1.88
CA CYS A 7 13.01 -4.48 -0.45
C CYS A 7 13.23 -3.03 0.05
N ASP A 8 13.90 -2.19 -0.73
CA ASP A 8 14.15 -0.79 -0.36
C ASP A 8 12.86 0.05 -0.25
N ALA A 9 11.87 -0.22 -1.10
CA ALA A 9 10.56 0.44 -1.03
C ALA A 9 9.81 0.07 0.25
N ILE A 10 9.96 -1.19 0.70
CA ILE A 10 9.38 -1.66 1.96
C ILE A 10 10.13 -1.05 3.15
N LYS A 11 11.47 -1.05 3.14
CA LYS A 11 12.30 -0.42 4.20
C LYS A 11 11.98 1.05 4.41
N GLY A 12 11.67 1.78 3.33
CA GLY A 12 11.28 3.19 3.39
C GLY A 12 9.85 3.44 3.89
N SER A 13 9.07 2.39 4.15
CA SER A 13 7.67 2.49 4.57
C SER A 13 7.50 2.48 6.10
N THR A 14 6.31 2.84 6.56
CA THR A 14 5.94 2.70 7.98
C THR A 14 6.03 1.25 8.43
N LEU A 15 5.68 0.29 7.56
CA LEU A 15 5.80 -1.14 7.85
C LEU A 15 7.26 -1.58 7.96
N GLY A 16 8.14 -1.09 7.09
CA GLY A 16 9.55 -1.45 7.08
C GLY A 16 10.30 -1.03 8.35
N SER A 17 9.81 -0.01 9.07
CA SER A 17 10.40 0.43 10.34
C SER A 17 10.29 -0.61 11.46
N GLU A 18 9.38 -1.57 11.33
CA GLU A 18 9.15 -2.66 12.29
C GLU A 18 9.77 -3.99 11.86
N LEU A 19 10.42 -4.03 10.69
CA LEU A 19 10.96 -5.25 10.08
C LEU A 19 12.48 -5.18 9.96
N SER A 20 13.13 -6.32 10.11
CA SER A 20 14.53 -6.49 9.72
C SER A 20 14.70 -6.44 8.19
N GLY A 21 15.94 -6.28 7.74
CA GLY A 21 16.25 -6.29 6.31
C GLY A 21 15.88 -7.59 5.60
N ASP A 22 16.03 -8.73 6.29
CA ASP A 22 15.70 -10.05 5.76
C ASP A 22 14.17 -10.24 5.68
N GLU A 23 13.43 -9.78 6.69
CA GLU A 23 11.96 -9.79 6.67
C GLU A 23 11.40 -8.90 5.56
N CYS A 24 12.01 -7.73 5.32
CA CYS A 24 11.66 -6.88 4.18
C CYS A 24 11.88 -7.58 2.83
N GLN A 25 12.93 -8.39 2.71
CA GLN A 25 13.19 -9.15 1.49
C GLN A 25 12.15 -10.25 1.27
N VAL A 26 11.85 -11.03 2.32
CA VAL A 26 10.81 -12.07 2.27
C VAL A 26 9.47 -11.46 1.87
N LEU A 27 9.14 -10.28 2.39
CA LEU A 27 7.91 -9.59 2.03
C LEU A 27 7.91 -9.11 0.57
N ALA A 28 9.03 -8.54 0.09
CA ALA A 28 9.17 -8.12 -1.30
C ALA A 28 8.94 -9.27 -2.30
N ASP A 29 9.38 -10.48 -1.94
CA ASP A 29 9.27 -11.67 -2.80
C ASP A 29 7.82 -12.17 -2.95
N VAL A 30 6.95 -11.92 -1.98
CA VAL A 30 5.53 -12.35 -2.01
C VAL A 30 4.57 -11.24 -2.43
N MET A 31 5.00 -9.98 -2.37
CA MET A 31 4.19 -8.84 -2.77
C MET A 31 4.07 -8.74 -4.29
N SER A 32 2.96 -8.16 -4.74
CA SER A 32 2.75 -7.77 -6.13
C SER A 32 2.50 -6.27 -6.24
N ALA A 33 2.97 -5.65 -7.31
CA ALA A 33 2.64 -4.25 -7.58
C ALA A 33 1.30 -4.15 -8.31
N ARG A 34 0.46 -3.23 -7.84
CA ARG A 34 -0.79 -2.83 -8.49
C ARG A 34 -0.67 -1.38 -8.94
N GLU A 35 -0.98 -1.12 -10.20
CA GLU A 35 -1.12 0.23 -10.73
C GLU A 35 -2.61 0.58 -10.76
N LEU A 36 -2.92 1.84 -10.49
CA LEU A 36 -4.27 2.39 -10.51
C LEU A 36 -4.29 3.58 -11.44
N VAL A 37 -5.40 3.79 -12.13
CA VAL A 37 -5.66 5.04 -12.85
C VAL A 37 -6.38 6.06 -11.95
N ASP A 38 -6.32 7.34 -12.31
CA ASP A 38 -6.99 8.39 -11.54
C ASP A 38 -8.49 8.11 -11.41
N GLY A 39 -8.97 8.13 -10.16
CA GLY A 39 -10.36 7.85 -9.82
C GLY A 39 -10.70 6.37 -9.66
N GLU A 40 -9.77 5.44 -9.91
CA GLU A 40 -9.97 4.02 -9.62
C GLU A 40 -10.03 3.76 -8.11
N VAL A 41 -11.01 2.96 -7.69
CA VAL A 41 -11.17 2.57 -6.28
C VAL A 41 -10.28 1.37 -5.96
N LEU A 42 -9.36 1.56 -5.01
CA LEU A 42 -8.49 0.49 -4.52
C LEU A 42 -9.27 -0.53 -3.66
N VAL A 43 -9.98 -0.04 -2.64
CA VAL A 43 -10.79 -0.82 -1.69
C VAL A 43 -12.10 -0.07 -1.41
N THR A 44 -13.20 -0.79 -1.25
CA THR A 44 -14.50 -0.24 -0.85
C THR A 44 -14.83 -0.68 0.59
N HIS A 45 -15.32 0.25 1.41
CA HIS A 45 -15.76 -0.05 2.77
C HIS A 45 -16.79 -1.19 2.80
N GLY A 46 -16.67 -2.10 3.76
CA GLY A 46 -17.58 -3.24 3.93
C GLY A 46 -17.34 -4.43 2.99
N GLN A 47 -16.37 -4.35 2.09
CA GLN A 47 -15.87 -5.53 1.38
C GLN A 47 -14.88 -6.29 2.27
N ALA A 48 -15.01 -7.61 2.31
CA ALA A 48 -14.03 -8.47 2.95
C ALA A 48 -12.78 -8.50 2.07
N ASP A 49 -11.87 -7.56 2.30
CA ASP A 49 -10.54 -7.55 1.70
C ASP A 49 -9.50 -7.70 2.81
N THR A 50 -8.73 -8.79 2.76
CA THR A 50 -7.66 -9.09 3.71
C THR A 50 -6.29 -8.81 3.09
N THR A 51 -6.21 -7.76 2.27
CA THR A 51 -4.98 -7.35 1.58
C THR A 51 -4.39 -6.11 2.25
N LEU A 52 -3.10 -6.19 2.59
CA LEU A 52 -2.31 -5.04 3.03
C LEU A 52 -1.73 -4.32 1.81
N PHE A 53 -1.94 -3.01 1.71
CA PHE A 53 -1.43 -2.19 0.62
C PHE A 53 -0.36 -1.23 1.14
N LEU A 54 0.68 -1.02 0.33
CA LEU A 54 1.74 -0.03 0.56
C LEU A 54 1.74 0.99 -0.58
N LEU A 55 1.63 2.28 -0.26
CA LEU A 55 1.72 3.34 -1.26
C LEU A 55 3.19 3.63 -1.61
N VAL A 56 3.65 3.09 -2.73
CA VAL A 56 5.04 3.25 -3.21
C VAL A 56 5.24 4.43 -4.16
N SER A 57 4.18 4.90 -4.83
CA SER A 57 4.23 6.03 -5.76
C SER A 57 2.84 6.61 -6.02
N GLY A 58 2.76 7.89 -6.39
CA GLY A 58 1.50 8.56 -6.69
C GLY A 58 0.78 9.05 -5.42
N GLY A 59 -0.54 8.94 -5.39
CA GLY A 59 -1.36 9.37 -4.26
C GLY A 59 -2.63 8.55 -4.10
N LEU A 60 -3.02 8.32 -2.85
CA LEU A 60 -4.28 7.69 -2.47
C LEU A 60 -5.01 8.55 -1.46
N ALA A 61 -6.33 8.55 -1.54
CA ALA A 61 -7.20 9.22 -0.59
C ALA A 61 -8.22 8.24 -0.03
N VAL A 62 -8.47 8.36 1.28
CA VAL A 62 -9.59 7.71 1.94
C VAL A 62 -10.77 8.66 1.81
N ILE A 63 -11.85 8.19 1.21
CA ILE A 63 -13.06 8.96 0.93
C ILE A 63 -14.22 8.34 1.70
N ASP A 64 -14.98 9.17 2.39
CA ASP A 64 -16.24 8.80 3.04
C ASP A 64 -17.29 9.87 2.75
N ASP A 65 -18.51 9.47 2.40
CA ASP A 65 -19.61 10.37 2.00
C ASP A 65 -19.17 11.50 1.03
N ASN A 66 -18.45 11.12 -0.04
CA ASN A 66 -17.87 12.05 -1.04
C ASN A 66 -16.91 13.12 -0.49
N ARG A 67 -16.36 12.94 0.72
CA ARG A 67 -15.35 13.83 1.31
C ARG A 67 -14.03 13.10 1.47
N ILE A 68 -12.93 13.79 1.16
CA ILE A 68 -11.59 13.29 1.43
C ILE A 68 -11.35 13.38 2.94
N MET A 69 -11.33 12.23 3.60
CA MET A 69 -11.07 12.13 5.04
C MET A 69 -9.57 12.15 5.33
N TYR A 70 -8.79 11.52 4.46
CA TYR A 70 -7.35 11.41 4.61
C TYR A 70 -6.66 11.28 3.25
N LYS A 71 -5.47 11.86 3.11
CA LYS A 71 -4.58 11.63 1.97
C LYS A 71 -3.34 10.90 2.47
N MET A 72 -3.11 9.71 1.92
CA MET A 72 -1.96 8.90 2.30
C MET A 72 -0.66 9.55 1.83
N LYS A 73 0.39 9.37 2.61
CA LYS A 73 1.77 9.72 2.23
C LYS A 73 2.48 8.52 1.63
N LEU A 74 3.50 8.79 0.81
CA LEU A 74 4.38 7.73 0.33
C LEU A 74 4.98 6.97 1.52
N GLY A 75 4.98 5.65 1.41
CA GLY A 75 5.43 4.76 2.48
C GLY A 75 4.36 4.43 3.53
N GLU A 76 3.15 5.00 3.47
CA GLU A 76 2.05 4.60 4.36
C GLU A 76 1.32 3.36 3.86
N ILE A 77 0.70 2.65 4.80
CA ILE A 77 -0.03 1.40 4.57
C ILE A 77 -1.54 1.55 4.77
N ALA A 78 -2.31 0.73 4.05
CA ALA A 78 -3.75 0.58 4.19
C ALA A 78 -4.12 -0.91 4.32
N GLY A 79 -5.29 -1.21 4.90
CA GLY A 79 -5.76 -2.60 5.07
C GLY A 79 -5.25 -3.28 6.35
N THR A 80 -4.95 -2.53 7.40
CA THR A 80 -4.51 -3.07 8.70
C THR A 80 -5.65 -3.47 9.64
N ARG A 81 -6.91 -3.23 9.27
CA ARG A 81 -8.11 -3.46 10.08
C ARG A 81 -9.30 -3.88 9.24
#